data_AF-A0AAD9TEU3-F1
#
_entry.id   AF-A0AAD9TEU3-F1
#
_cell.length_a   1.000
_cell.length_b   1.000
_cell.length_c   1.000
_cell.angle_alpha   90.00
_cell.angle_beta   90.00
_cell.angle_gamma   90.00
#
_symmetry.space_group_name_H-M   'P 1'
#
loop_
_entity.id
_entity.type
_entity.pdbx_description
1 polymer ?
#
loop_
_entity_poly.entity_id
_entity_poly.type
_entity_poly.pdbx_seq_one_letter_code
_entity_poly.pdbx_strand_id
1 'polypeptide(L)'
;MDLKRIMGPDPGVENVLVTAVEPLGCYPALTAQNFYQKCIEIFNSAAQFHNLQLKDAVNKLNTDINIHNSTANSFIFLNVYESFMYALNKKNFKGKLEVKNPLEPCCV
;
A
#
# COMPACT_ATOMS: atom_id res chain seq x y z
N MET A 1 11.19 10.17 -10.41
CA MET A 1 11.48 11.04 -9.25
C MET A 1 12.61 10.40 -8.47
N ASP A 2 13.66 11.14 -8.11
CA ASP A 2 14.75 10.60 -7.28
C ASP A 2 14.39 10.77 -5.80
N LEU A 3 14.11 9.64 -5.13
CA LEU A 3 13.68 9.61 -3.73
C LEU A 3 14.78 10.08 -2.76
N LYS A 4 16.06 9.98 -3.15
CA LYS A 4 17.19 10.47 -2.33
C LYS A 4 17.10 11.97 -2.09
N ARG A 5 16.48 12.72 -3.00
CA ARG A 5 16.29 14.18 -2.87
C ARG A 5 15.35 14.56 -1.72
N ILE A 6 14.41 13.70 -1.34
CA ILE A 6 13.46 13.95 -0.24
C ILE A 6 14.19 13.94 1.12
N MET A 7 15.35 13.28 1.19
CA MET A 7 16.17 13.14 2.38
C MET A 7 17.35 14.14 2.40
N GLY A 8 17.39 15.07 1.45
CA GLY A 8 18.47 16.04 1.28
C GLY A 8 18.58 17.05 2.43
N PRO A 9 19.63 17.87 2.48
CA PRO A 9 20.08 18.52 3.70
C PRO A 9 19.21 19.65 4.29
N ASP A 10 18.14 20.16 3.63
CA ASP A 10 17.27 21.16 4.31
C ASP A 10 15.89 21.42 3.66
N PRO A 11 14.76 21.27 4.39
CA PRO A 11 14.57 20.34 5.49
C PRO A 11 14.34 18.94 4.89
N GLY A 12 15.32 18.05 5.05
CA GLY A 12 15.20 16.65 4.67
C GLY A 12 14.30 15.88 5.60
N VAL A 13 13.63 14.85 5.08
CA VAL A 13 12.86 13.93 5.90
C VAL A 13 13.78 12.83 6.44
N GLU A 14 13.72 12.58 7.74
CA GLU A 14 14.49 11.53 8.41
C GLU A 14 13.99 10.13 8.03
N ASN A 15 12.66 9.93 8.08
CA ASN A 15 12.02 8.66 7.78
C ASN A 15 10.89 8.82 6.75
N VAL A 16 10.92 8.01 5.70
CA VAL A 16 9.89 8.02 4.66
C VAL A 16 9.14 6.70 4.69
N LEU A 17 7.85 6.76 5.02
CA LEU A 17 6.96 5.61 4.93
C LEU A 17 6.54 5.40 3.47
N VAL A 18 6.83 4.22 2.94
CA VAL A 18 6.45 3.81 1.59
C VAL A 18 5.36 2.76 1.72
N THR A 19 4.14 3.12 1.37
CA THR A 19 3.01 2.19 1.40
C THR A 19 3.01 1.30 0.16
N ALA A 20 2.73 0.01 0.35
CA ALA A 20 2.31 -0.86 -0.73
C ALA A 20 1.08 -0.29 -1.45
N VAL A 21 0.93 -0.57 -2.74
CA VAL A 21 -0.33 -0.37 -3.46
C VAL A 21 -1.39 -1.28 -2.85
N GLU A 22 -2.54 -0.71 -2.53
CA GLU A 22 -3.73 -1.41 -2.03
C GLU A 22 -4.28 -2.44 -3.05
N PRO A 23 -5.19 -3.34 -2.67
CA PRO A 23 -5.80 -4.26 -3.62
C PRO A 23 -6.69 -3.51 -4.62
N LEU A 24 -6.08 -3.05 -5.72
CA LEU A 24 -6.73 -2.25 -6.76
C LEU A 24 -8.02 -2.88 -7.28
N GLY A 25 -8.02 -4.20 -7.47
CA GLY A 25 -9.19 -4.92 -7.95
C GLY A 25 -10.40 -4.86 -7.02
N CYS A 26 -10.21 -4.47 -5.75
CA CYS A 26 -11.27 -4.35 -4.76
C CYS A 26 -11.86 -2.92 -4.69
N TYR A 27 -11.40 -1.97 -5.51
CA TYR A 27 -11.95 -0.62 -5.51
C TYR A 27 -13.41 -0.61 -5.95
N PRO A 28 -14.31 0.14 -5.27
CA PRO A 28 -15.74 0.16 -5.58
C PRO A 28 -16.06 0.44 -7.06
N ALA A 29 -15.30 1.34 -7.70
CA ALA A 29 -15.47 1.66 -9.12
C ALA A 29 -15.21 0.46 -10.05
N LEU A 30 -14.33 -0.46 -9.65
CA LEU A 30 -14.02 -1.68 -10.39
C LEU A 30 -14.98 -2.81 -10.03
N THR A 31 -15.25 -3.01 -8.73
CA THR A 31 -16.15 -4.07 -8.26
C THR A 31 -17.61 -3.83 -8.66
N ALA A 32 -18.01 -2.60 -8.99
CA ALA A 32 -19.30 -2.28 -9.60
C ALA A 32 -19.61 -3.14 -10.84
N GLN A 33 -18.60 -3.51 -11.64
CA GLN A 33 -18.74 -4.40 -12.80
C GLN A 33 -19.20 -5.82 -12.43
N ASN A 34 -18.99 -6.24 -11.18
CA ASN A 34 -19.40 -7.53 -10.63
C ASN A 34 -20.38 -7.35 -9.45
N PHE A 35 -21.21 -6.30 -9.48
CA PHE A 35 -22.22 -6.03 -8.44
C PHE A 35 -21.65 -6.01 -7.01
N TYR A 36 -20.42 -5.52 -6.85
CA TYR A 36 -19.71 -5.45 -5.57
C TYR A 36 -19.53 -6.82 -4.88
N GLN A 37 -19.54 -7.93 -5.64
CA GLN A 37 -19.46 -9.29 -5.06
C GLN A 37 -18.02 -9.78 -4.90
N LYS A 38 -17.12 -9.36 -5.78
CA LYS A 38 -15.74 -9.84 -5.84
C LYS A 38 -14.80 -8.78 -6.36
N CYS A 39 -13.55 -8.88 -5.93
CA CYS A 39 -12.47 -8.11 -6.51
C CYS A 39 -12.14 -8.60 -7.94
N ILE A 40 -11.56 -7.72 -8.74
CA ILE A 40 -11.06 -8.05 -10.07
C ILE A 40 -9.59 -8.50 -9.96
N GLU A 41 -9.35 -9.80 -10.13
CA GLU A 41 -8.05 -10.43 -9.86
C GLU A 41 -6.88 -9.89 -10.70
N ILE A 42 -7.11 -9.49 -11.95
CA ILE A 42 -6.02 -8.97 -12.80
C ILE A 42 -5.41 -7.69 -12.23
N PHE A 43 -6.23 -6.81 -11.63
CA PHE A 43 -5.75 -5.58 -10.98
C PHE A 43 -5.07 -5.86 -9.65
N ASN A 44 -5.58 -6.83 -8.86
CA ASN A 44 -4.90 -7.28 -7.65
C ASN A 44 -3.53 -7.90 -7.95
N SER A 45 -3.44 -8.73 -8.99
CA SER A 45 -2.18 -9.33 -9.45
C SER A 45 -1.17 -8.27 -9.87
N ALA A 46 -1.62 -7.24 -10.59
CA ALA A 46 -0.77 -6.10 -10.96
C ALA A 46 -0.27 -5.33 -9.73
N ALA A 47 -1.13 -5.07 -8.75
CA ALA A 47 -0.76 -4.42 -7.49
C ALA A 47 0.27 -5.25 -6.71
N GLN A 48 0.05 -6.57 -6.58
CA GLN A 48 0.98 -7.48 -5.91
C GLN A 48 2.35 -7.52 -6.60
N PHE A 49 2.37 -7.62 -7.94
CA PHE A 49 3.61 -7.57 -8.71
C PHE A 49 4.37 -6.26 -8.50
N HIS A 50 3.66 -5.12 -8.56
CA HIS A 50 4.27 -3.81 -8.27
C HIS A 50 4.85 -3.77 -6.85
N ASN A 51 4.13 -4.30 -5.85
CA ASN A 51 4.56 -4.29 -4.46
C ASN A 51 5.83 -5.13 -4.22
N LEU A 52 6.00 -6.24 -4.94
CA LEU A 52 7.24 -7.02 -4.91
C LEU A 52 8.42 -6.17 -5.40
N GLN A 53 8.28 -5.55 -6.59
CA GLN A 53 9.31 -4.69 -7.17
C GLN A 53 9.60 -3.46 -6.30
N LEU A 54 8.56 -2.88 -5.70
CA LEU A 54 8.67 -1.71 -4.82
C LEU A 54 9.45 -2.04 -3.55
N LYS A 55 9.17 -3.20 -2.92
CA LYS A 55 9.89 -3.65 -1.73
C LYS A 55 11.38 -3.85 -2.03
N ASP A 56 11.71 -4.47 -3.17
CA ASP A 56 13.10 -4.66 -3.60
C ASP A 56 13.79 -3.32 -3.88
N ALA A 57 13.10 -2.37 -4.51
CA ALA A 57 13.62 -1.02 -4.74
C ALA A 57 13.87 -0.26 -3.43
N VAL A 58 12.98 -0.37 -2.43
CA VAL A 58 13.15 0.23 -1.10
C VAL A 58 14.35 -0.38 -0.37
N ASN A 59 14.51 -1.71 -0.41
CA ASN A 59 15.65 -2.40 0.21
C ASN A 59 16.99 -1.97 -0.41
N LYS A 60 17.02 -1.85 -1.74
CA LYS A 60 18.20 -1.35 -2.46
C LYS A 60 18.51 0.08 -2.08
N LEU A 61 17.49 0.94 -2.01
CA LEU A 61 17.65 2.35 -1.66
C LEU A 61 18.20 2.54 -0.24
N ASN A 62 17.71 1.77 0.73
CA ASN A 62 18.24 1.78 2.09
C ASN A 62 19.70 1.30 2.15
N THR A 63 20.05 0.25 1.39
CA THR A 63 21.43 -0.21 1.27
C THR A 63 22.35 0.89 0.75
N ASP A 64 21.96 1.55 -0.34
CA ASP A 64 22.73 2.65 -0.92
C ASP A 64 22.93 3.82 0.07
N ILE A 65 21.88 4.19 0.81
CA ILE A 65 21.93 5.32 1.74
C ILE A 65 22.85 5.02 2.92
N ASN A 66 22.75 3.82 3.49
CA ASN A 66 23.59 3.42 4.63
C ASN A 66 25.08 3.28 4.27
N ILE A 67 25.41 3.06 2.99
CA ILE A 67 26.80 3.09 2.50
C ILE A 67 27.35 4.53 2.49
N HIS A 68 26.51 5.52 2.22
CA HIS A 68 26.93 6.89 1.95
C HIS A 68 26.68 7.90 3.07
N ASN A 69 25.82 7.59 4.04
CA ASN A 69 25.45 8.47 5.15
C ASN A 69 25.50 7.72 6.50
N SER A 70 26.06 8.38 7.53
CA SER A 70 26.09 7.86 8.91
C SER A 70 24.87 8.27 9.76
N THR A 71 23.87 8.95 9.18
CA THR A 71 22.63 9.33 9.85
C THR A 71 21.56 8.24 9.71
N ALA A 72 20.69 8.10 10.71
CA ALA A 72 19.67 7.04 10.86
C ALA A 72 18.47 7.17 9.91
N ASN A 73 18.70 7.72 8.73
CA ASN A 73 17.73 8.02 7.71
C ASN A 73 17.22 6.74 7.03
N SER A 74 15.90 6.52 6.94
CA SER A 74 15.36 5.25 6.43
C SER A 74 14.07 5.36 5.60
N PHE A 75 13.95 4.48 4.60
CA PHE A 75 12.67 4.17 3.95
C PHE A 75 12.04 2.95 4.60
N ILE A 76 10.80 3.09 5.07
CA ILE A 76 10.08 2.03 5.77
C ILE A 76 8.97 1.52 4.84
N PHE A 77 9.04 0.26 4.42
CA PHE A 77 7.98 -0.35 3.63
C PHE A 77 6.81 -0.77 4.51
N LEU A 78 5.62 -0.21 4.27
CA LEU A 78 4.38 -0.59 4.96
C LEU A 78 3.47 -1.40 4.03
N ASN A 79 3.24 -2.66 4.39
CA ASN A 79 2.37 -3.55 3.64
C ASN A 79 0.88 -3.30 3.93
N VAL A 80 0.36 -2.18 3.43
CA VAL A 80 -1.07 -1.88 3.56
C VAL A 80 -1.95 -2.83 2.72
N TYR A 81 -1.43 -3.44 1.64
CA TYR A 81 -2.17 -4.43 0.84
C TYR A 81 -2.76 -5.56 1.69
N GLU A 82 -1.92 -6.21 2.50
CA GLU A 82 -2.36 -7.28 3.40
C GLU A 82 -3.35 -6.76 4.47
N SER A 83 -3.14 -5.54 4.95
CA SER A 83 -4.03 -4.90 5.93
C SER A 83 -5.45 -4.73 5.36
N PHE A 84 -5.55 -4.26 4.11
CA PHE A 84 -6.82 -4.15 3.39
C PHE A 84 -7.43 -5.52 3.09
N MET A 85 -6.66 -6.46 2.56
CA MET A 85 -7.17 -7.82 2.29
C MET A 85 -7.70 -8.51 3.54
N TYR A 86 -7.01 -8.34 4.68
CA TYR A 86 -7.49 -8.84 5.96
C TYR A 86 -8.81 -8.19 6.37
N ALA A 87 -8.93 -6.86 6.24
CA ALA A 87 -10.17 -6.14 6.56
C ALA A 87 -11.33 -6.55 5.64
N LEU A 88 -11.11 -6.64 4.33
CA LEU A 88 -12.12 -7.01 3.34
C LEU A 88 -12.61 -8.46 3.52
N ASN A 89 -11.74 -9.38 3.91
CA ASN A 89 -12.10 -10.78 4.15
C ASN A 89 -12.75 -11.04 5.52
N LYS A 90 -12.77 -10.03 6.39
CA LYS A 90 -13.31 -10.17 7.74
C LYS A 90 -14.84 -10.19 7.69
N LYS A 91 -15.41 -11.41 7.74
CA LYS A 91 -16.87 -11.63 7.74
C LYS A 91 -17.62 -10.95 8.91
N ASN A 92 -16.93 -10.65 10.01
CA ASN A 92 -17.49 -10.01 11.20
C ASN A 92 -16.49 -8.99 11.74
N PHE A 93 -16.66 -7.72 11.39
CA PHE A 93 -15.95 -6.65 12.10
C PHE A 93 -16.40 -6.68 13.56
N LYS A 94 -15.50 -7.05 14.49
CA LYS A 94 -15.74 -6.88 15.92
C LYS A 94 -15.67 -5.38 16.23
N GLY A 95 -16.83 -4.71 16.15
CA GLY A 95 -17.04 -3.29 16.37
C GLY A 95 -18.53 -2.94 16.15
N LYS A 96 -18.97 -1.75 16.57
CA LYS A 96 -20.37 -1.28 16.41
C LYS A 96 -20.80 -1.02 14.96
N LEU A 97 -19.88 -1.13 13.99
CA LEU A 97 -20.16 -0.91 12.57
C LEU A 97 -20.45 -2.25 11.89
N GLU A 98 -21.73 -2.51 11.63
CA GLU A 98 -22.14 -3.54 10.67
C GLU A 98 -21.79 -3.05 9.26
N VAL A 99 -20.72 -3.59 8.69
CA VAL A 99 -20.38 -3.38 7.28
C VAL A 99 -21.18 -4.38 6.46
N LYS A 100 -22.25 -3.94 5.79
CA LYS A 100 -23.09 -4.82 4.94
C LYS A 100 -22.30 -5.43 3.78
N ASN A 101 -21.59 -4.60 3.03
CA ASN A 101 -20.71 -5.03 1.94
C ASN A 101 -19.45 -4.14 1.90
N PRO A 102 -18.26 -4.67 2.19
CA PRO A 102 -17.03 -3.88 2.22
C PRO A 102 -16.52 -3.47 0.82
N LEU A 103 -17.11 -4.00 -0.26
CA LEU A 103 -16.76 -3.64 -1.64
C LEU A 103 -17.67 -2.57 -2.24
N GLU A 104 -18.73 -2.19 -1.52
CA GLU A 104 -19.69 -1.17 -1.95
C GLU A 104 -19.25 0.21 -1.44
N PRO A 105 -19.42 1.29 -2.22
CA PRO A 105 -19.04 2.61 -1.76
C PRO A 105 -20.05 3.15 -0.73
N CYS A 106 -19.59 3.96 0.22
CA CYS A 106 -20.47 4.61 1.20
C CYS A 106 -21.31 5.76 0.60
N CYS A 107 -20.84 6.36 -0.49
CA CYS A 107 -21.47 7.50 -1.17
C CYS A 107 -21.40 7.32 -2.69
N VAL A 108 -22.39 7.85 -3.41
CA VAL A 108 -22.46 7.89 -4.88
C VAL A 108 -22.62 9.33 -5.34
#